data_AF-A0A973IU82-F1
#
_entry.id   AF-A0A973IU82-F1
#
_cell.length_a   1.000
_cell.length_b   1.000
_cell.length_c   1.000
_cell.angle_alpha   90.00
_cell.angle_beta   90.00
_cell.angle_gamma   90.00
#
_symmetry.space_group_name_H-M   'P 1'
#
loop_
_entity.id
_entity.type
_entity.pdbx_description
1 polymer ?
#
loop_
_entity_poly.entity_id
_entity_poly.type
_entity_poly.pdbx_seq_one_letter_code
_entity_poly.pdbx_strand_id
1 'polypeptide(L)'
;MKVHYNLLSVSGGGGVGSQIEGLTPEEKKELLLAEIKGFMDHPALLAWYIADEPNGYRIPPSELESVYLTVRETDPWHPVTVVFMAPFISAVKYSGAMDIVMADPYPVPDLPVTTVGNAASQLSSEFAGKKPLWIVPQAFGGGELWRREPTIQEIRSMTYQAIVNGARGIQYFIRHGLNVFPKSVPAWNECGRMAVEIAELAPWLLSDEDPVTVIAEESYIKVASGLHKGILMVMAVNTTNAPLRANLRLRNSYSGNAVVIFENRTVRVQSGMISDYLQAFGTQVYMIRLKPEENKIKPYRDNLLKDPGFEELASPGIPSACYAWALGDRGATYFTDTREHIEGTHSLRLVTPKENNSVRLRFYPISIKKGKTYIMSVWAKRDPWQSVTSENGSLKAGKLASATFELGLGEYGRKRFIPGPEWQQFVTNVTIPPDSNLPARTNVLLSMPGAGTAWFDMLQVFEAVDLGRSVNPALKPPWELGE
;
A
#
# COMPACT_ATOMS: atom_id res chain seq x y z
N MET A 1 10.13 -4.58 -2.91
CA MET A 1 10.27 -4.11 -1.52
C MET A 1 11.17 -2.90 -1.53
N LYS A 2 10.82 -1.85 -0.78
CA LYS A 2 11.67 -0.67 -0.60
C LYS A 2 12.42 -0.79 0.73
N VAL A 3 13.65 -0.27 0.80
CA VAL A 3 14.62 -0.50 1.88
C VAL A 3 14.98 0.83 2.51
N HIS A 4 14.70 0.95 3.80
CA HIS A 4 15.27 1.99 4.65
C HIS A 4 16.66 1.51 5.10
N TYR A 5 17.71 2.05 4.48
CA TYR A 5 19.07 1.49 4.60
C TYR A 5 19.82 2.08 5.79
N ASN A 6 20.38 1.21 6.62
CA ASN A 6 21.07 1.57 7.85
C ASN A 6 22.54 1.93 7.57
N LEU A 7 22.94 3.16 7.93
CA LEU A 7 24.32 3.64 7.82
C LEU A 7 25.05 3.72 9.18
N LEU A 8 24.46 3.23 10.27
CA LEU A 8 24.99 3.39 11.64
C LEU A 8 26.40 2.82 11.84
N SER A 9 26.77 1.81 11.05
CA SER A 9 28.12 1.22 11.05
C SER A 9 29.20 2.19 10.56
N VAL A 10 28.83 3.21 9.77
CA VAL A 10 29.75 4.16 9.11
C VAL A 10 29.44 5.63 9.38
N SER A 11 28.23 5.96 9.84
CA SER A 11 27.78 7.34 10.09
C SER A 11 28.16 7.87 11.48
N GLY A 12 28.40 6.98 12.44
CA GLY A 12 28.71 7.35 13.82
C GLY A 12 27.56 7.87 14.66
N GLY A 13 26.32 7.78 14.16
CA GLY A 13 25.13 8.29 14.83
C GLY A 13 24.59 7.47 15.99
N GLY A 14 25.41 6.62 16.62
CA GLY A 14 25.00 5.72 17.72
C GLY A 14 24.45 4.37 17.24
N GLY A 15 23.93 3.57 18.18
CA GLY A 15 23.31 2.26 17.93
C GLY A 15 24.25 1.04 18.01
N VAL A 16 23.65 -0.15 18.11
CA VAL A 16 24.38 -1.43 18.21
C VAL A 16 25.07 -1.74 16.87
N GLY A 17 26.40 -1.84 16.87
CA GLY A 17 27.19 -2.21 15.70
C GLY A 17 27.93 -1.06 15.01
N SER A 18 28.01 0.13 15.61
CA SER A 18 28.89 1.20 15.12
C SER A 18 30.36 0.74 15.19
N GLN A 19 31.00 0.55 14.04
CA GLN A 19 32.38 0.03 13.90
C GLN A 19 33.37 1.16 13.61
N ILE A 20 33.15 2.33 14.21
CA ILE A 20 33.93 3.54 13.93
C ILE A 20 34.91 3.92 15.05
N GLU A 21 35.00 3.11 16.10
CA GLU A 21 35.96 3.33 17.19
C GLU A 21 37.39 3.13 16.67
N GLY A 22 38.26 4.11 16.88
CA GLY A 22 39.67 4.08 16.45
C GLY A 22 39.97 4.62 15.05
N LEU A 23 38.94 4.98 14.26
CA LEU A 23 39.11 5.60 12.93
C LEU A 23 39.28 7.12 13.03
N THR A 24 40.12 7.68 12.16
CA THR A 24 40.24 9.13 11.94
C THR A 24 38.96 9.70 11.28
N PRO A 25 38.67 11.01 11.42
CA PRO A 25 37.53 11.64 10.75
C PRO A 25 37.53 11.44 9.22
N GLU A 26 38.71 11.44 8.60
CA GLU A 26 38.89 11.22 7.17
C GLU A 26 38.51 9.79 6.76
N GLU A 27 39.00 8.78 7.49
CA GLU A 27 38.66 7.36 7.23
C GLU A 27 37.15 7.12 7.40
N LYS A 28 36.52 7.72 8.42
CA LYS A 28 35.05 7.63 8.60
C LYS A 28 34.30 8.20 7.41
N LYS A 29 34.73 9.37 6.92
CA LYS A 29 34.12 10.02 5.74
C LYS A 29 34.29 9.16 4.49
N GLU A 30 35.46 8.56 4.27
CA GLU A 30 35.71 7.69 3.13
C GLU A 30 34.81 6.44 3.14
N LEU A 31 34.67 5.78 4.30
CA LEU A 31 33.77 4.63 4.45
C LEU A 31 32.31 5.00 4.20
N LEU A 32 31.85 6.12 4.76
CA LEU A 32 30.50 6.62 4.53
C LEU A 32 30.25 6.88 3.03
N LEU A 33 31.19 7.54 2.34
CA LEU A 33 31.08 7.80 0.91
C LEU A 33 31.09 6.52 0.07
N ALA A 34 31.90 5.53 0.45
CA ALA A 34 31.94 4.24 -0.24
C ALA A 34 30.60 3.50 -0.11
N GLU A 35 30.00 3.49 1.08
CA GLU A 35 28.70 2.85 1.34
C GLU A 35 27.57 3.53 0.55
N ILE A 36 27.50 4.87 0.59
CA ILE A 36 26.48 5.63 -0.15
C ILE A 36 26.61 5.36 -1.65
N LYS A 37 27.81 5.50 -2.22
CA LYS A 37 28.05 5.24 -3.65
C LYS A 37 27.76 3.80 -4.05
N GLY A 38 27.90 2.85 -3.13
CA GLY A 38 27.58 1.45 -3.37
C GLY A 38 26.09 1.19 -3.58
N PHE A 39 25.21 1.95 -2.90
CA PHE A 39 23.78 1.64 -2.87
C PHE A 39 22.85 2.77 -3.35
N MET A 40 23.34 4.00 -3.59
CA MET A 40 22.49 5.14 -3.98
C MET A 40 21.69 4.93 -5.27
N ASP A 41 22.20 4.15 -6.22
CA ASP A 41 21.50 3.83 -7.48
C ASP A 41 20.65 2.55 -7.39
N HIS A 42 20.58 1.92 -6.20
CA HIS A 42 19.86 0.66 -6.06
C HIS A 42 18.34 0.89 -6.08
N PRO A 43 17.57 0.23 -6.96
CA PRO A 43 16.14 0.52 -7.16
C PRO A 43 15.26 0.22 -5.93
N ALA A 44 15.77 -0.57 -4.98
CA ALA A 44 15.08 -0.84 -3.72
C ALA A 44 15.31 0.24 -2.65
N LEU A 45 16.30 1.12 -2.77
CA LEU A 45 16.55 2.14 -1.75
C LEU A 45 15.34 3.08 -1.60
N LEU A 46 15.00 3.39 -0.35
CA LEU A 46 13.91 4.30 0.02
C LEU A 46 14.45 5.56 0.70
N ALA A 47 15.33 5.37 1.69
CA ALA A 47 15.81 6.39 2.59
C ALA A 47 17.08 5.90 3.29
N TRP A 48 17.88 6.83 3.78
CA TRP A 48 19.09 6.59 4.57
C TRP A 48 18.81 6.80 6.05
N TYR A 49 19.18 5.84 6.88
CA TYR A 49 19.07 5.92 8.33
C TYR A 49 20.44 6.17 8.95
N ILE A 50 20.67 7.39 9.47
CA ILE A 50 22.02 7.81 9.85
C ILE A 50 22.29 7.80 11.36
N ALA A 51 21.28 7.76 12.23
CA ALA A 51 21.49 7.82 13.67
C ALA A 51 20.37 7.17 14.48
N ASP A 52 20.77 6.44 15.53
CA ASP A 52 19.93 5.68 16.45
C ASP A 52 20.01 6.27 17.84
N GLU A 53 18.91 6.89 18.28
CA GLU A 53 18.78 7.53 19.59
C GLU A 53 19.95 8.49 19.96
N PRO A 54 20.37 9.42 19.08
CA PRO A 54 21.56 10.25 19.33
C PRO A 54 21.43 11.13 20.58
N ASN A 55 20.19 11.42 21.01
CA ASN A 55 19.91 12.08 22.28
C ASN A 55 20.28 11.23 23.52
N GLY A 56 20.14 9.91 23.44
CA GLY A 56 20.57 8.97 24.48
C GLY A 56 22.11 8.88 24.57
N TYR A 57 22.77 8.83 23.41
CA TYR A 57 24.23 8.79 23.30
C TYR A 57 24.93 10.15 23.42
N ARG A 58 24.17 11.25 23.54
CA ARG A 58 24.66 12.64 23.65
C ARG A 58 25.55 13.08 22.48
N ILE A 59 25.23 12.62 21.28
CA ILE A 59 25.95 13.00 20.05
C ILE A 59 25.67 14.47 19.76
N PRO A 60 26.68 15.33 19.51
CA PRO A 60 26.46 16.73 19.18
C PRO A 60 25.64 16.88 17.89
N PRO A 61 24.61 17.77 17.84
CA PRO A 61 23.82 17.98 16.62
C PRO A 61 24.66 18.36 15.38
N SER A 62 25.73 19.14 15.57
CA SER A 62 26.63 19.56 14.50
C SER A 62 27.38 18.39 13.84
N GLU A 63 27.64 17.31 14.59
CA GLU A 63 28.29 16.12 14.05
C GLU A 63 27.36 15.39 13.09
N LEU A 64 26.09 15.20 13.49
CA LEU A 64 25.08 14.60 12.61
C LEU A 64 24.73 15.48 11.42
N GLU A 65 24.74 16.80 11.58
CA GLU A 65 24.55 17.73 10.45
C GLU A 65 25.66 17.57 9.40
N SER A 66 26.91 17.37 9.81
CA SER A 66 28.01 17.08 8.87
C SER A 66 27.83 15.76 8.12
N VAL A 67 27.31 14.73 8.78
CA VAL A 67 26.98 13.43 8.14
C VAL A 67 25.85 13.62 7.14
N TYR A 68 24.77 14.29 7.55
CA TYR A 68 23.64 14.62 6.68
C TYR A 68 24.08 15.37 5.42
N LEU A 69 24.90 16.41 5.55
CA LEU A 69 25.42 17.17 4.41
C LEU A 69 26.24 16.27 3.46
N THR A 70 27.08 15.38 3.99
CA THR A 70 27.86 14.43 3.17
C THR A 70 26.94 13.49 2.37
N VAL A 71 25.86 12.99 3.00
CA VAL A 71 24.85 12.16 2.32
C VAL A 71 24.15 12.96 1.24
N ARG A 72 23.66 14.17 1.56
CA ARG A 72 22.90 15.01 0.61
C ARG A 72 23.74 15.49 -0.59
N GLU A 73 25.02 15.76 -0.38
CA GLU A 73 25.95 16.13 -1.46
C GLU A 73 26.23 14.95 -2.41
N THR A 74 26.22 13.72 -1.89
CA THR A 74 26.53 12.51 -2.65
C THR A 74 25.28 11.92 -3.32
N ASP A 75 24.18 11.82 -2.58
CA ASP A 75 22.88 11.31 -3.00
C ASP A 75 21.75 12.30 -2.62
N PRO A 76 21.42 13.24 -3.51
CA PRO A 76 20.37 14.22 -3.24
C PRO A 76 18.95 13.66 -3.38
N TRP A 77 18.79 12.42 -3.87
CA TRP A 77 17.50 11.86 -4.29
C TRP A 77 16.78 11.09 -3.18
N HIS A 78 17.51 10.53 -2.22
CA HIS A 78 16.92 9.77 -1.12
C HIS A 78 16.89 10.58 0.18
N PRO A 79 15.77 10.56 0.94
CA PRO A 79 15.65 11.26 2.21
C PRO A 79 16.49 10.60 3.30
N VAL A 80 16.91 11.41 4.26
CA VAL A 80 17.67 10.98 5.45
C VAL A 80 16.77 10.97 6.68
N THR A 81 16.93 9.97 7.55
CA THR A 81 16.14 9.80 8.76
C THR A 81 17.03 9.64 10.00
N VAL A 82 16.47 10.01 11.15
CA VAL A 82 17.05 9.82 12.49
C VAL A 82 15.92 9.45 13.44
N VAL A 83 16.14 8.43 14.28
CA VAL A 83 15.19 8.04 15.34
C VAL A 83 15.62 8.58 16.69
N PHE A 84 14.65 9.01 17.50
CA PHE A 84 14.86 9.50 18.84
C PHE A 84 14.13 8.64 19.87
N MET A 85 14.83 8.32 20.95
CA MET A 85 14.26 7.66 22.12
C MET A 85 13.11 8.48 22.70
N ALA A 86 11.93 7.89 22.82
CA ALA A 86 10.72 8.52 23.37
C ALA A 86 10.31 7.93 24.75
N PRO A 87 9.76 8.73 25.69
CA PRO A 87 9.53 10.18 25.67
C PRO A 87 10.60 10.98 26.44
N PHE A 88 11.61 11.56 25.77
CA PHE A 88 12.57 12.53 26.37
C PHE A 88 13.23 13.43 25.29
N ILE A 89 12.44 14.20 24.54
CA ILE A 89 12.88 14.58 23.18
C ILE A 89 13.54 15.96 23.08
N SER A 90 14.72 15.94 22.45
CA SER A 90 15.52 17.08 22.01
C SER A 90 15.65 17.15 20.47
N ALA A 91 14.80 16.42 19.75
CA ALA A 91 14.84 16.24 18.28
C ALA A 91 14.88 17.55 17.50
N VAL A 92 14.21 18.61 17.97
CA VAL A 92 14.27 19.94 17.35
C VAL A 92 15.71 20.45 17.20
N LYS A 93 16.61 20.11 18.14
CA LYS A 93 18.04 20.46 18.08
C LYS A 93 18.76 19.81 16.90
N TYR A 94 18.26 18.69 16.41
CA TYR A 94 18.82 17.92 15.29
C TYR A 94 18.07 18.16 13.97
N SER A 95 17.20 19.17 13.91
CA SER A 95 16.40 19.46 12.71
C SER A 95 17.24 19.75 11.45
N GLY A 96 18.51 20.14 11.59
CA GLY A 96 19.45 20.30 10.48
C GLY A 96 20.03 18.99 9.93
N ALA A 97 19.80 17.84 10.59
CA ALA A 97 20.49 16.58 10.29
C ALA A 97 19.60 15.48 9.68
N MET A 98 18.36 15.79 9.29
CA MET A 98 17.41 14.80 8.79
C MET A 98 16.34 15.42 7.90
N ASP A 99 15.76 14.63 7.00
CA ASP A 99 14.58 15.01 6.21
C ASP A 99 13.29 14.50 6.86
N ILE A 100 13.36 13.35 7.54
CA ILE A 100 12.23 12.70 8.22
C ILE A 100 12.61 12.45 9.68
N VAL A 101 11.74 12.89 10.60
CA VAL A 101 11.92 12.63 12.03
C VAL A 101 11.27 11.31 12.43
N MET A 102 11.98 10.49 13.20
CA MET A 102 11.48 9.24 13.75
C MET A 102 11.50 9.21 15.28
N ALA A 103 10.57 8.47 15.88
CA ALA A 103 10.64 8.11 17.30
C ALA A 103 10.15 6.69 17.53
N ASP A 104 10.66 6.06 18.58
CA ASP A 104 10.49 4.65 18.87
C ASP A 104 9.93 4.36 20.28
N PRO A 105 8.66 4.71 20.53
CA PRO A 105 8.02 4.44 21.80
C PRO A 105 7.73 2.95 21.98
N TYR A 106 8.34 2.34 23.01
CA TYR A 106 8.17 0.91 23.35
C TYR A 106 7.46 0.67 24.70
N PRO A 107 6.14 0.94 24.80
CA PRO A 107 5.44 0.99 26.08
C PRO A 107 5.06 -0.38 26.66
N VAL A 108 4.91 -1.42 25.86
CA VAL A 108 4.31 -2.68 26.30
C VAL A 108 5.33 -3.54 27.05
N PRO A 109 5.01 -4.11 28.23
CA PRO A 109 3.68 -4.20 28.82
C PRO A 109 3.38 -3.20 29.93
N ASP A 110 4.34 -2.35 30.30
CA ASP A 110 4.33 -1.65 31.58
C ASP A 110 3.81 -0.20 31.48
N LEU A 111 3.81 0.37 30.28
CA LEU A 111 3.29 1.70 29.99
C LEU A 111 2.05 1.62 29.08
N PRO A 112 1.17 2.65 29.11
CA PRO A 112 0.02 2.72 28.23
C PRO A 112 0.40 2.76 26.75
N VAL A 113 -0.37 2.10 25.89
CA VAL A 113 -0.23 2.19 24.42
C VAL A 113 -0.40 3.62 23.89
N THR A 114 -1.05 4.50 24.66
CA THR A 114 -1.16 5.93 24.34
C THR A 114 0.17 6.65 24.28
N THR A 115 1.23 6.10 24.87
CA THR A 115 2.61 6.61 24.73
C THR A 115 3.00 6.78 23.27
N VAL A 116 2.56 5.88 22.38
CA VAL A 116 2.83 5.96 20.94
C VAL A 116 2.12 7.15 20.29
N GLY A 117 0.82 7.31 20.57
CA GLY A 117 0.05 8.46 20.08
C GLY A 117 0.56 9.79 20.61
N ASN A 118 0.97 9.83 21.88
CA ASN A 118 1.53 11.04 22.51
C ASN A 118 2.86 11.45 21.87
N ALA A 119 3.77 10.50 21.62
CA ALA A 119 5.03 10.76 20.93
C ALA A 119 4.79 11.28 19.50
N ALA A 120 3.85 10.66 18.77
CA ALA A 120 3.46 11.12 17.45
C ALA A 120 2.88 12.55 17.48
N SER A 121 1.97 12.84 18.41
CA SER A 121 1.34 14.15 18.58
C SER A 121 2.36 15.25 18.89
N GLN A 122 3.32 14.94 19.77
CA GLN A 122 4.40 15.85 20.12
C GLN A 122 5.28 16.17 18.89
N LEU A 123 5.80 15.16 18.20
CA LEU A 123 6.64 15.36 17.01
C LEU A 123 5.90 16.07 15.88
N SER A 124 4.64 15.70 15.66
CA SER A 124 3.76 16.36 14.68
C SER A 124 3.61 17.85 14.97
N SER A 125 3.50 18.23 16.25
CA SER A 125 3.42 19.64 16.68
C SER A 125 4.76 20.37 16.53
N GLU A 126 5.88 19.75 16.93
CA GLU A 126 7.23 20.34 16.87
C GLU A 126 7.71 20.56 15.43
N PHE A 127 7.34 19.65 14.52
CA PHE A 127 7.77 19.62 13.11
C PHE A 127 6.64 19.99 12.13
N ALA A 128 5.53 20.54 12.61
CA ALA A 128 4.38 20.92 11.79
C ALA A 128 4.79 21.80 10.60
N GLY A 129 4.47 21.33 9.38
CA GLY A 129 4.81 22.02 8.13
C GLY A 129 6.30 22.08 7.78
N LYS A 130 7.17 21.41 8.56
CA LYS A 130 8.63 21.43 8.37
C LYS A 130 9.18 20.10 7.89
N LYS A 131 8.82 19.01 8.56
CA LYS A 131 9.32 17.66 8.25
C LYS A 131 8.25 16.60 8.50
N PRO A 132 8.13 15.57 7.64
CA PRO A 132 7.26 14.43 7.90
C PRO A 132 7.78 13.61 9.09
N LEU A 133 6.84 12.90 9.72
CA LEU A 133 7.05 12.08 10.90
C LEU A 133 6.82 10.61 10.55
N TRP A 134 7.76 9.75 10.95
CA TRP A 134 7.60 8.29 10.96
C TRP A 134 7.66 7.79 12.41
N ILE A 135 6.85 6.80 12.76
CA ILE A 135 6.88 6.19 14.09
C ILE A 135 7.39 4.76 13.97
N VAL A 136 8.12 4.33 15.01
CA VAL A 136 8.66 2.98 15.13
C VAL A 136 7.94 2.25 16.28
N PRO A 137 6.77 1.62 16.05
CA PRO A 137 6.05 0.95 17.12
C PRO A 137 6.77 -0.34 17.55
N GLN A 138 6.58 -0.69 18.83
CA GLN A 138 7.02 -1.97 19.37
C GLN A 138 6.34 -3.16 18.67
N ALA A 139 7.13 -4.08 18.13
CA ALA A 139 6.67 -5.39 17.63
C ALA A 139 7.53 -6.55 18.19
N PHE A 140 8.08 -6.36 19.39
CA PHE A 140 8.96 -7.30 20.06
C PHE A 140 8.68 -7.34 21.59
N GLY A 141 9.26 -8.31 22.30
CA GLY A 141 9.18 -8.39 23.77
C GLY A 141 9.69 -9.74 24.28
N GLY A 142 9.43 -10.12 25.54
CA GLY A 142 9.90 -11.39 26.10
C GLY A 142 11.43 -11.49 26.24
N GLY A 143 12.10 -10.37 26.55
CA GLY A 143 13.53 -10.24 26.79
C GLY A 143 13.90 -8.84 27.32
N GLU A 144 15.07 -8.73 27.96
CA GLU A 144 15.53 -7.50 28.65
C GLU A 144 14.48 -6.94 29.63
N LEU A 145 14.02 -5.71 29.40
CA LEU A 145 13.06 -5.01 30.25
C LEU A 145 11.60 -5.21 29.77
N TRP A 146 11.38 -5.78 28.59
CA TRP A 146 10.03 -5.99 28.03
C TRP A 146 9.56 -7.42 28.28
N ARG A 147 8.71 -7.63 29.28
CA ARG A 147 8.33 -8.97 29.76
C ARG A 147 7.51 -9.81 28.77
N ARG A 148 6.83 -9.15 27.81
CA ARG A 148 6.05 -9.80 26.75
C ARG A 148 6.02 -8.93 25.50
N GLU A 149 5.66 -9.53 24.37
CA GLU A 149 5.31 -8.78 23.17
C GLU A 149 3.89 -8.17 23.25
N PRO A 150 3.60 -7.16 22.42
CA PRO A 150 2.25 -6.61 22.24
C PRO A 150 1.24 -7.64 21.76
N THR A 151 -0.01 -7.51 22.24
CA THR A 151 -1.15 -8.20 21.63
C THR A 151 -1.49 -7.59 20.27
N ILE A 152 -2.29 -8.29 19.47
CA ILE A 152 -2.75 -7.75 18.18
C ILE A 152 -3.54 -6.43 18.35
N GLN A 153 -4.32 -6.32 19.43
CA GLN A 153 -5.08 -5.10 19.72
C GLN A 153 -4.16 -3.93 20.11
N GLU A 154 -3.08 -4.20 20.84
CA GLU A 154 -2.09 -3.18 21.20
C GLU A 154 -1.32 -2.69 19.96
N ILE A 155 -0.85 -3.60 19.07
CA ILE A 155 -0.19 -3.23 17.81
C ILE A 155 -1.08 -2.33 16.96
N ARG A 156 -2.35 -2.75 16.80
CA ARG A 156 -3.35 -1.99 16.04
C ARG A 156 -3.55 -0.59 16.61
N SER A 157 -3.79 -0.50 17.91
CA SER A 157 -4.02 0.78 18.57
C SER A 157 -2.79 1.68 18.50
N MET A 158 -1.59 1.18 18.76
CA MET A 158 -0.35 1.96 18.62
C MET A 158 -0.17 2.50 17.20
N THR A 159 -0.41 1.67 16.19
CA THR A 159 -0.26 2.05 14.77
C THR A 159 -1.24 3.15 14.38
N TYR A 160 -2.53 2.94 14.61
CA TYR A 160 -3.53 3.93 14.26
C TYR A 160 -3.40 5.20 15.12
N GLN A 161 -3.01 5.10 16.38
CA GLN A 161 -2.72 6.28 17.20
C GLN A 161 -1.57 7.12 16.63
N ALA A 162 -0.53 6.49 16.08
CA ALA A 162 0.53 7.23 15.37
C ALA A 162 -0.04 7.95 14.13
N ILE A 163 -0.82 7.26 13.31
CA ILE A 163 -1.39 7.81 12.06
C ILE A 163 -2.36 8.97 12.33
N VAL A 164 -3.32 8.82 13.26
CA VAL A 164 -4.28 9.90 13.60
C VAL A 164 -3.60 11.12 14.22
N ASN A 165 -2.41 10.96 14.80
CA ASN A 165 -1.62 12.06 15.34
C ASN A 165 -0.59 12.65 14.35
N GLY A 166 -0.66 12.29 13.07
CA GLY A 166 0.10 12.95 12.01
C GLY A 166 1.27 12.14 11.45
N ALA A 167 1.51 10.91 11.92
CA ALA A 167 2.53 10.06 11.30
C ALA A 167 2.15 9.75 9.83
N ARG A 168 3.17 9.69 8.97
CA ARG A 168 3.07 9.34 7.54
C ARG A 168 3.94 8.15 7.15
N GLY A 169 4.61 7.55 8.12
CA GLY A 169 5.30 6.27 7.96
C GLY A 169 5.29 5.49 9.26
N ILE A 170 5.26 4.17 9.12
CA ILE A 170 5.31 3.22 10.23
C ILE A 170 6.40 2.21 9.91
N GLN A 171 7.33 2.03 10.85
CA GLN A 171 8.38 1.02 10.76
C GLN A 171 8.36 0.21 12.04
N TYR A 172 7.81 -0.99 12.01
CA TYR A 172 7.87 -1.85 13.19
C TYR A 172 9.32 -2.21 13.52
N PHE A 173 9.73 -1.98 14.76
CA PHE A 173 11.00 -2.52 15.23
C PHE A 173 10.83 -4.00 15.55
N ILE A 174 11.61 -4.81 14.85
CA ILE A 174 11.73 -6.24 15.09
C ILE A 174 13.12 -6.54 15.62
N ARG A 175 13.21 -7.43 16.60
CA ARG A 175 14.49 -7.84 17.16
C ARG A 175 14.96 -9.15 16.53
N HIS A 176 16.14 -9.10 15.90
CA HIS A 176 16.82 -10.25 15.31
C HIS A 176 18.03 -10.65 16.18
N GLY A 177 18.19 -11.93 16.52
CA GLY A 177 19.23 -12.43 17.43
C GLY A 177 18.98 -13.89 17.85
N LEU A 178 19.31 -14.27 19.11
CA LEU A 178 19.03 -15.61 19.67
C LEU A 178 17.54 -16.00 19.62
N ASN A 179 16.65 -15.04 19.41
CA ASN A 179 15.24 -15.22 19.13
C ASN A 179 14.82 -14.27 17.99
N VAL A 180 13.91 -14.72 17.12
CA VAL A 180 13.30 -13.90 16.05
C VAL A 180 11.99 -13.32 16.58
N PHE A 181 11.85 -11.99 16.54
CA PHE A 181 10.63 -11.27 16.90
C PHE A 181 10.00 -10.56 15.70
N PRO A 182 8.68 -10.28 15.70
CA PRO A 182 7.68 -10.82 16.63
C PRO A 182 7.70 -12.36 16.66
N LYS A 183 7.57 -12.94 17.86
CA LYS A 183 7.68 -14.39 18.04
C LYS A 183 6.40 -15.07 17.59
N SER A 184 5.26 -14.44 17.84
CA SER A 184 3.97 -15.02 17.52
C SER A 184 3.54 -14.68 16.09
N VAL A 185 3.00 -15.70 15.42
CA VAL A 185 2.34 -15.56 14.12
C VAL A 185 1.24 -14.48 14.16
N PRO A 186 0.40 -14.38 15.23
CA PRO A 186 -0.55 -13.28 15.38
C PRO A 186 0.07 -11.88 15.32
N ALA A 187 1.17 -11.61 16.04
CA ALA A 187 1.78 -10.29 16.06
C ALA A 187 2.39 -9.91 14.70
N TRP A 188 3.07 -10.85 14.03
CA TRP A 188 3.57 -10.64 12.66
C TRP A 188 2.42 -10.37 11.68
N ASN A 189 1.35 -11.16 11.75
CA ASN A 189 0.19 -10.99 10.89
C ASN A 189 -0.51 -9.66 11.12
N GLU A 190 -0.59 -9.16 12.37
CA GLU A 190 -1.17 -7.85 12.63
C GLU A 190 -0.30 -6.73 12.06
N CYS A 191 1.04 -6.82 12.15
CA CYS A 191 1.93 -5.86 11.49
C CYS A 191 1.70 -5.84 9.96
N GLY A 192 1.56 -7.02 9.35
CA GLY A 192 1.24 -7.15 7.93
C GLY A 192 -0.14 -6.58 7.58
N ARG A 193 -1.16 -6.86 8.40
CA ARG A 193 -2.52 -6.31 8.25
C ARG A 193 -2.50 -4.79 8.31
N MET A 194 -1.80 -4.21 9.29
CA MET A 194 -1.63 -2.76 9.41
C MET A 194 -0.92 -2.16 8.20
N ALA A 195 0.13 -2.80 7.68
CA ALA A 195 0.80 -2.31 6.48
C ALA A 195 -0.14 -2.21 5.27
N VAL A 196 -1.01 -3.21 5.06
CA VAL A 196 -1.98 -3.19 3.95
C VAL A 196 -3.12 -2.20 4.22
N GLU A 197 -3.65 -2.15 5.43
CA GLU A 197 -4.67 -1.14 5.79
C GLU A 197 -4.15 0.29 5.64
N ILE A 198 -2.91 0.60 6.06
CA ILE A 198 -2.37 1.96 5.89
C ILE A 198 -2.04 2.27 4.42
N ALA A 199 -1.59 1.28 3.64
CA ALA A 199 -1.38 1.45 2.20
C ALA A 199 -2.69 1.77 1.46
N GLU A 200 -3.79 1.13 1.85
CA GLU A 200 -5.14 1.38 1.36
C GLU A 200 -5.56 2.85 1.57
N LEU A 201 -5.26 3.40 2.76
CA LEU A 201 -5.62 4.78 3.11
C LEU A 201 -4.70 5.87 2.54
N ALA A 202 -3.63 5.49 1.82
CA ALA A 202 -2.60 6.41 1.35
C ALA A 202 -3.14 7.64 0.58
N PRO A 203 -4.13 7.54 -0.33
CA PRO A 203 -4.64 8.72 -1.04
C PRO A 203 -5.20 9.80 -0.13
N TRP A 204 -5.88 9.42 0.97
CA TRP A 204 -6.44 10.37 1.93
C TRP A 204 -5.40 10.88 2.91
N LEU A 205 -4.43 10.04 3.30
CA LEU A 205 -3.35 10.45 4.21
C LEU A 205 -2.38 11.44 3.56
N LEU A 206 -2.17 11.31 2.25
CA LEU A 206 -1.24 12.11 1.45
C LEU A 206 -1.91 13.21 0.61
N SER A 207 -3.23 13.35 0.74
CA SER A 207 -3.98 14.39 0.04
C SER A 207 -3.58 15.79 0.51
N ASP A 208 -3.55 16.73 -0.43
CA ASP A 208 -3.40 18.17 -0.18
C ASP A 208 -4.75 18.89 0.00
N GLU A 209 -5.87 18.20 -0.16
CA GLU A 209 -7.21 18.75 0.08
C GLU A 209 -7.45 19.00 1.58
N ASP A 210 -8.06 20.15 1.89
CA ASP A 210 -8.45 20.50 3.25
C ASP A 210 -9.47 19.49 3.81
N PRO A 211 -9.14 18.78 4.91
CA PRO A 211 -10.05 17.80 5.48
C PRO A 211 -11.22 18.46 6.19
N VAL A 212 -12.40 17.82 6.15
CA VAL A 212 -13.54 18.22 6.99
C VAL A 212 -13.20 17.91 8.45
N THR A 213 -13.19 18.93 9.31
CA THR A 213 -12.90 18.73 10.74
C THR A 213 -13.89 17.76 11.39
N VAL A 214 -13.36 16.78 12.11
CA VAL A 214 -14.13 15.82 12.92
C VAL A 214 -13.71 15.89 14.37
N ILE A 215 -14.69 15.85 15.27
CA ILE A 215 -14.47 15.91 16.72
C ILE A 215 -15.11 14.66 17.33
N ALA A 216 -14.36 13.93 18.15
CA ALA A 216 -14.93 12.91 19.02
C ALA A 216 -15.46 13.57 20.31
N GLU A 217 -16.62 13.15 20.80
CA GLU A 217 -17.16 13.66 22.07
C GLU A 217 -16.37 13.16 23.27
N GLU A 218 -15.78 11.97 23.13
CA GLU A 218 -15.07 11.28 24.20
C GLU A 218 -13.55 11.47 24.08
N SER A 219 -12.88 11.85 25.17
CA SER A 219 -11.43 12.16 25.18
C SER A 219 -10.51 10.95 24.92
N TYR A 220 -11.03 9.75 25.15
CA TYR A 220 -10.40 8.45 24.91
C TYR A 220 -10.61 7.91 23.49
N ILE A 221 -11.34 8.65 22.65
CA ILE A 221 -11.43 8.39 21.22
C ILE A 221 -10.56 9.41 20.50
N LYS A 222 -9.51 8.95 19.81
CA LYS A 222 -8.71 9.81 18.93
C LYS A 222 -9.30 9.75 17.53
N VAL A 223 -9.39 10.91 16.87
CA VAL A 223 -9.99 11.04 15.56
C VAL A 223 -9.11 11.86 14.64
N ALA A 224 -9.08 11.49 13.36
CA ALA A 224 -8.50 12.29 12.29
C ALA A 224 -9.31 12.08 11.01
N SER A 225 -9.14 12.98 10.05
CA SER A 225 -9.88 12.95 8.79
C SER A 225 -8.99 13.33 7.62
N GLY A 226 -9.31 12.79 6.44
CA GLY A 226 -8.69 13.14 5.17
C GLY A 226 -9.75 13.27 4.08
N LEU A 227 -9.56 14.17 3.12
CA LEU A 227 -10.44 14.32 1.97
C LEU A 227 -9.65 13.98 0.71
N HIS A 228 -10.22 13.15 -0.16
CA HIS A 228 -9.62 12.88 -1.47
C HIS A 228 -10.73 12.68 -2.49
N LYS A 229 -10.70 13.46 -3.59
CA LYS A 229 -11.66 13.41 -4.69
C LYS A 229 -13.13 13.43 -4.24
N GLY A 230 -13.44 14.21 -3.20
CA GLY A 230 -14.81 14.31 -2.66
C GLY A 230 -15.26 13.13 -1.78
N ILE A 231 -14.36 12.23 -1.41
CA ILE A 231 -14.59 11.17 -0.41
C ILE A 231 -13.89 11.57 0.88
N LEU A 232 -14.67 11.74 1.95
CA LEU A 232 -14.19 12.00 3.30
C LEU A 232 -13.89 10.68 4.01
N MET A 233 -12.64 10.50 4.40
CA MET A 233 -12.20 9.46 5.33
C MET A 233 -12.23 10.00 6.76
N VAL A 234 -12.80 9.25 7.69
CA VAL A 234 -12.75 9.52 9.13
C VAL A 234 -12.18 8.30 9.83
N MET A 235 -11.07 8.47 10.54
CA MET A 235 -10.43 7.42 11.34
C MET A 235 -10.72 7.67 12.82
N ALA A 236 -11.13 6.63 13.55
CA ALA A 236 -11.37 6.69 14.99
C ALA A 236 -10.63 5.57 15.72
N VAL A 237 -10.07 5.88 16.89
CA VAL A 237 -9.25 4.96 17.68
C VAL A 237 -9.69 4.98 19.13
N ASN A 238 -10.12 3.84 19.65
CA ASN A 238 -10.32 3.64 21.07
C ASN A 238 -8.96 3.40 21.75
N THR A 239 -8.59 4.25 22.70
CA THR A 239 -7.31 4.14 23.40
C THR A 239 -7.38 3.32 24.69
N THR A 240 -8.51 2.66 24.97
CA THR A 240 -8.75 1.91 26.20
C THR A 240 -8.92 0.42 25.93
N ASN A 241 -8.61 -0.41 26.93
CA ASN A 241 -8.84 -1.85 26.87
C ASN A 241 -10.26 -2.24 27.29
N ALA A 242 -11.27 -1.55 26.77
CA ALA A 242 -12.69 -1.84 26.98
C ALA A 242 -13.51 -1.44 25.75
N PRO A 243 -14.58 -2.16 25.40
CA PRO A 243 -15.48 -1.72 24.34
C PRO A 243 -16.23 -0.45 24.77
N LEU A 244 -16.25 0.56 23.92
CA LEU A 244 -16.85 1.87 24.20
C LEU A 244 -17.63 2.38 22.99
N ARG A 245 -18.64 3.19 23.27
CA ARG A 245 -19.35 3.95 22.23
C ARG A 245 -18.51 5.16 21.84
N ALA A 246 -18.41 5.45 20.55
CA ALA A 246 -17.83 6.69 20.04
C ALA A 246 -18.87 7.49 19.28
N ASN A 247 -18.97 8.77 19.64
CA ASN A 247 -19.77 9.74 18.91
C ASN A 247 -18.83 10.71 18.18
N LEU A 248 -18.86 10.68 16.85
CA LEU A 248 -18.02 11.51 16.00
C LEU A 248 -18.87 12.57 15.31
N ARG A 249 -18.50 13.84 15.47
CA ARG A 249 -19.20 14.99 14.89
C ARG A 249 -18.38 15.60 13.76
N LEU A 250 -18.95 15.58 12.57
CA LEU A 250 -18.48 16.38 11.44
C LEU A 250 -18.86 17.84 11.65
N ARG A 251 -17.95 18.77 11.34
CA ARG A 251 -18.24 20.21 11.42
C ARG A 251 -19.35 20.65 10.44
N ASN A 252 -19.44 19.99 9.30
CA ASN A 252 -20.45 20.25 8.28
C ASN A 252 -21.64 19.30 8.47
N SER A 253 -22.86 19.81 8.30
CA SER A 253 -24.06 18.95 8.32
C SER A 253 -24.07 18.05 7.09
N TYR A 254 -24.18 16.75 7.32
CA TYR A 254 -24.31 15.73 6.29
C TYR A 254 -25.25 14.63 6.78
N SER A 255 -26.13 14.15 5.89
CA SER A 255 -27.00 13.01 6.16
C SER A 255 -26.87 12.00 5.03
N GLY A 256 -26.57 10.75 5.37
CA GLY A 256 -26.28 9.71 4.40
C GLY A 256 -25.74 8.46 5.09
N ASN A 257 -24.87 7.73 4.40
CA ASN A 257 -24.23 6.53 4.92
C ASN A 257 -22.71 6.68 4.87
N ALA A 258 -22.04 6.14 5.89
CA ALA A 258 -20.61 5.91 5.94
C ALA A 258 -20.34 4.42 5.74
N VAL A 259 -19.43 4.07 4.83
CA VAL A 259 -18.94 2.70 4.68
C VAL A 259 -17.83 2.46 5.70
N VAL A 260 -17.92 1.37 6.47
CA VAL A 260 -16.83 0.92 7.34
C VAL A 260 -15.97 -0.02 6.52
N ILE A 261 -14.90 0.53 5.94
CA ILE A 261 -14.20 -0.08 4.79
C ILE A 261 -13.53 -1.43 5.13
N PHE A 262 -13.28 -1.72 6.41
CA PHE A 262 -12.64 -2.96 6.85
C PHE A 262 -13.60 -3.97 7.51
N GLU A 263 -14.91 -3.71 7.48
CA GLU A 263 -15.92 -4.57 8.15
C GLU A 263 -17.12 -4.93 7.26
N ASN A 264 -17.09 -4.59 5.97
CA ASN A 264 -18.18 -4.87 5.02
C ASN A 264 -19.56 -4.47 5.56
N ARG A 265 -19.66 -3.29 6.17
CA ARG A 265 -20.91 -2.74 6.71
C ARG A 265 -20.98 -1.23 6.53
N THR A 266 -22.17 -0.69 6.74
CA THR A 266 -22.42 0.76 6.71
C THR A 266 -22.99 1.25 8.03
N VAL A 267 -22.66 2.48 8.42
CA VAL A 267 -23.29 3.20 9.51
C VAL A 267 -24.00 4.44 8.98
N ARG A 268 -25.12 4.82 9.61
CA ARG A 268 -25.89 5.99 9.20
C ARG A 268 -25.23 7.25 9.76
N VAL A 269 -25.06 8.26 8.91
CA VAL A 269 -24.64 9.61 9.31
C VAL A 269 -25.89 10.48 9.39
N GLN A 270 -26.15 11.08 10.55
CA GLN A 270 -27.33 11.92 10.77
C GLN A 270 -26.90 13.32 11.20
N SER A 271 -27.15 14.33 10.36
CA SER A 271 -26.79 15.73 10.65
C SER A 271 -25.32 15.90 11.07
N GLY A 272 -24.42 15.16 10.42
CA GLY A 272 -22.98 15.15 10.72
C GLY A 272 -22.57 14.27 11.91
N MET A 273 -23.49 13.52 12.53
CA MET A 273 -23.19 12.62 13.64
C MET A 273 -22.99 11.18 13.13
N ILE A 274 -21.88 10.56 13.52
CA ILE A 274 -21.63 9.12 13.43
C ILE A 274 -21.62 8.58 14.86
N SER A 275 -22.40 7.54 15.13
CA SER A 275 -22.40 6.84 16.42
C SER A 275 -22.13 5.37 16.16
N ASP A 276 -21.08 4.83 16.79
CA ASP A 276 -20.68 3.43 16.62
C ASP A 276 -20.08 2.86 17.92
N TYR A 277 -19.90 1.53 17.97
CA TYR A 277 -19.21 0.86 19.08
C TYR A 277 -17.82 0.40 18.63
N LEU A 278 -16.78 0.84 19.32
CA LEU A 278 -15.41 0.39 19.10
C LEU A 278 -15.05 -0.63 20.18
N GLN A 279 -14.47 -1.74 19.76
CA GLN A 279 -13.94 -2.76 20.67
C GLN A 279 -12.79 -2.20 21.52
N ALA A 280 -12.35 -2.97 22.53
CA ALA A 280 -11.14 -2.67 23.28
C ALA A 280 -9.95 -2.47 22.33
N PHE A 281 -9.29 -1.32 22.43
CA PHE A 281 -8.22 -0.90 21.51
C PHE A 281 -8.60 -0.94 20.01
N GLY A 282 -9.90 -0.95 19.72
CA GLY A 282 -10.45 -1.05 18.38
C GLY A 282 -10.26 0.24 17.59
N THR A 283 -10.22 0.09 16.27
CA THR A 283 -10.07 1.19 15.32
C THR A 283 -11.13 1.05 14.24
N GLN A 284 -11.58 2.18 13.70
CA GLN A 284 -12.50 2.20 12.56
C GLN A 284 -12.12 3.26 11.56
N VAL A 285 -12.40 2.96 10.29
CA VAL A 285 -12.28 3.90 9.19
C VAL A 285 -13.60 3.97 8.44
N TYR A 286 -14.17 5.17 8.42
CA TYR A 286 -15.43 5.49 7.79
C TYR A 286 -15.18 6.26 6.49
N MET A 287 -15.72 5.78 5.38
CA MET A 287 -15.68 6.47 4.09
C MET A 287 -17.06 7.08 3.80
N ILE A 288 -17.09 8.41 3.61
CA ILE A 288 -18.31 9.19 3.34
C ILE A 288 -18.14 9.88 1.99
N ARG A 289 -19.00 9.53 1.04
CA ARG A 289 -19.03 10.18 -0.26
C ARG A 289 -19.80 11.50 -0.16
N LEU A 290 -19.07 12.62 -0.22
CA LEU A 290 -19.63 13.96 -0.13
C LEU A 290 -20.08 14.49 -1.50
N LYS A 291 -19.44 14.04 -2.57
CA LYS A 291 -19.79 14.37 -3.96
C LYS A 291 -19.99 13.09 -4.78
N PRO A 292 -20.99 13.02 -5.66
CA PRO A 292 -21.09 11.93 -6.61
C PRO A 292 -19.86 11.93 -7.54
N GLU A 293 -19.39 10.73 -7.86
CA GLU A 293 -18.22 10.53 -8.70
C GLU A 293 -18.65 10.48 -10.18
N GLU A 294 -17.97 11.25 -11.03
CA GLU A 294 -18.15 11.16 -12.48
C GLU A 294 -17.20 10.11 -13.05
N ASN A 295 -17.57 8.83 -12.91
CA ASN A 295 -16.82 7.75 -13.58
C ASN A 295 -17.00 7.88 -15.10
N LYS A 296 -15.91 8.25 -15.78
CA LYS A 296 -15.85 8.37 -17.24
C LYS A 296 -16.04 7.04 -17.94
N ILE A 297 -15.67 5.94 -17.27
CA ILE A 297 -15.77 4.58 -17.76
C ILE A 297 -16.76 3.85 -16.88
N LYS A 298 -17.68 3.11 -17.51
CA LYS A 298 -18.68 2.31 -16.81
C LYS A 298 -18.58 0.85 -17.28
N PRO A 299 -18.87 -0.12 -16.39
CA PRO A 299 -18.97 -1.50 -16.79
C PRO A 299 -19.97 -1.69 -17.94
N TYR A 300 -19.65 -2.57 -18.89
CA TYR A 300 -20.60 -3.02 -19.90
C TYR A 300 -21.82 -3.63 -19.20
N ARG A 301 -23.02 -3.30 -19.70
CA ARG A 301 -24.29 -3.72 -19.11
C ARG A 301 -24.38 -5.24 -18.93
N ASP A 302 -23.88 -5.99 -19.90
CA ASP A 302 -23.91 -7.46 -19.92
C ASP A 302 -22.55 -8.07 -19.56
N ASN A 303 -21.74 -7.36 -18.77
CA ASN A 303 -20.49 -7.89 -18.25
C ASN A 303 -20.76 -9.14 -17.39
N LEU A 304 -20.06 -10.21 -17.70
CA LEU A 304 -20.20 -11.52 -17.05
C LEU A 304 -19.30 -11.64 -15.81
N LEU A 305 -18.33 -10.74 -15.65
CA LEU A 305 -17.47 -10.68 -14.47
C LEU A 305 -18.12 -9.90 -13.34
N LYS A 306 -17.87 -10.37 -12.12
CA LYS A 306 -18.14 -9.62 -10.89
C LYS A 306 -16.95 -8.72 -10.59
N ASP A 307 -17.23 -7.54 -10.07
CA ASP A 307 -16.23 -6.56 -9.63
C ASP A 307 -15.12 -6.27 -10.68
N PRO A 308 -15.49 -5.80 -11.90
CA PRO A 308 -14.52 -5.58 -12.97
C PRO A 308 -13.49 -4.48 -12.67
N GLY A 309 -13.82 -3.54 -11.78
CA GLY A 309 -12.97 -2.41 -11.35
C GLY A 309 -12.18 -2.67 -10.07
N PHE A 310 -12.33 -3.85 -9.44
CA PHE A 310 -11.66 -4.19 -8.17
C PHE A 310 -12.05 -3.30 -6.98
N GLU A 311 -13.30 -2.86 -6.93
CA GLU A 311 -13.85 -1.96 -5.90
C GLU A 311 -14.49 -2.70 -4.72
N GLU A 312 -14.73 -4.00 -4.84
CA GLU A 312 -15.32 -4.80 -3.77
C GLU A 312 -14.24 -5.22 -2.76
N LEU A 313 -14.04 -4.39 -1.73
CA LEU A 313 -13.08 -4.63 -0.66
C LEU A 313 -13.73 -5.30 0.57
N ALA A 314 -13.74 -6.63 0.58
CA ALA A 314 -13.98 -7.38 1.82
C ALA A 314 -12.70 -7.54 2.66
N SER A 315 -11.53 -7.47 2.02
CA SER A 315 -10.22 -7.59 2.66
C SER A 315 -9.22 -6.70 1.93
N PRO A 316 -8.58 -5.74 2.62
CA PRO A 316 -7.64 -4.80 2.01
C PRO A 316 -6.54 -5.50 1.23
N GLY A 317 -6.18 -4.93 0.08
CA GLY A 317 -5.13 -5.47 -0.78
C GLY A 317 -5.50 -6.76 -1.51
N ILE A 318 -6.66 -7.36 -1.31
CA ILE A 318 -7.03 -8.64 -1.95
C ILE A 318 -8.18 -8.40 -2.94
N PRO A 319 -7.98 -8.66 -4.25
CA PRO A 319 -9.04 -8.52 -5.23
C PRO A 319 -10.15 -9.55 -5.00
N SER A 320 -11.39 -9.11 -5.11
CA SER A 320 -12.56 -9.99 -5.03
C SER A 320 -12.77 -10.79 -6.32
N ALA A 321 -13.69 -11.76 -6.27
CA ALA A 321 -14.16 -12.55 -7.42
C ALA A 321 -13.08 -13.32 -8.23
N CYS A 322 -11.90 -13.56 -7.64
CA CYS A 322 -10.85 -14.34 -8.28
C CYS A 322 -10.08 -15.22 -7.29
N TYR A 323 -9.37 -16.20 -7.85
CA TYR A 323 -8.37 -17.00 -7.16
C TYR A 323 -6.99 -16.63 -7.68
N ALA A 324 -5.99 -16.61 -6.81
CA ALA A 324 -4.61 -16.31 -7.16
C ALA A 324 -3.69 -17.49 -6.90
N TRP A 325 -2.77 -17.75 -7.82
CA TRP A 325 -1.73 -18.75 -7.68
C TRP A 325 -0.36 -18.15 -8.00
N ALA A 326 0.59 -18.28 -7.07
CA ALA A 326 1.99 -17.96 -7.32
C ALA A 326 2.64 -19.06 -8.16
N LEU A 327 3.31 -18.70 -9.25
CA LEU A 327 3.99 -19.63 -10.15
C LEU A 327 5.48 -19.80 -9.78
N GLY A 328 5.77 -19.93 -8.48
CA GLY A 328 7.08 -20.37 -7.99
C GLY A 328 8.01 -19.30 -7.42
N ASP A 329 7.76 -18.00 -7.62
CA ASP A 329 8.55 -16.91 -7.03
C ASP A 329 7.82 -16.26 -5.84
N ARG A 330 8.49 -16.19 -4.68
CA ARG A 330 7.95 -15.61 -3.45
C ARG A 330 7.83 -14.08 -3.52
N GLY A 331 8.56 -13.43 -4.42
CA GLY A 331 8.45 -11.99 -4.67
C GLY A 331 7.36 -11.63 -5.69
N ALA A 332 6.75 -12.62 -6.35
CA ALA A 332 5.61 -12.38 -7.23
C ALA A 332 4.38 -12.06 -6.39
N THR A 333 3.82 -10.88 -6.58
CA THR A 333 2.75 -10.36 -5.72
C THR A 333 1.61 -9.76 -6.53
N TYR A 334 0.44 -9.73 -5.92
CA TYR A 334 -0.77 -9.13 -6.44
C TYR A 334 -1.45 -8.39 -5.30
N PHE A 335 -1.85 -7.14 -5.53
CA PHE A 335 -2.60 -6.36 -4.56
C PHE A 335 -3.58 -5.42 -5.27
N THR A 336 -4.73 -5.12 -4.65
CA THR A 336 -5.45 -3.90 -5.00
C THR A 336 -4.59 -2.67 -4.66
N ASP A 337 -4.69 -1.62 -5.44
CA ASP A 337 -3.88 -0.41 -5.31
C ASP A 337 -4.75 0.83 -5.49
N THR A 338 -4.79 1.68 -4.47
CA THR A 338 -5.60 2.92 -4.47
C THR A 338 -4.93 4.10 -5.15
N ARG A 339 -3.63 3.98 -5.49
CA ARG A 339 -2.82 5.10 -5.99
C ARG A 339 -2.86 5.24 -7.51
N GLU A 340 -3.15 4.14 -8.19
CA GLU A 340 -3.18 4.05 -9.65
C GLU A 340 -4.50 3.36 -10.02
N HIS A 341 -5.41 4.06 -10.70
CA HIS A 341 -6.71 3.53 -11.13
C HIS A 341 -7.28 4.36 -12.27
N ILE A 342 -8.22 3.79 -13.03
CA ILE A 342 -8.98 4.49 -14.09
C ILE A 342 -10.44 4.68 -13.71
N GLU A 343 -11.02 3.71 -13.00
CA GLU A 343 -12.40 3.75 -12.51
C GLU A 343 -12.39 3.69 -10.98
N GLY A 344 -13.38 4.35 -10.36
CA GLY A 344 -13.54 4.32 -8.92
C GLY A 344 -12.29 4.73 -8.14
N THR A 345 -11.87 3.85 -7.23
CA THR A 345 -10.79 4.10 -6.27
C THR A 345 -9.67 3.07 -6.32
N HIS A 346 -9.81 1.98 -7.08
CA HIS A 346 -8.89 0.85 -7.09
C HIS A 346 -8.46 0.43 -8.48
N SER A 347 -7.29 -0.19 -8.54
CA SER A 347 -6.97 -1.13 -9.61
C SER A 347 -6.26 -2.34 -9.03
N LEU A 348 -5.98 -3.33 -9.86
CA LEU A 348 -5.14 -4.46 -9.53
C LEU A 348 -3.69 -4.20 -9.95
N ARG A 349 -2.75 -4.25 -9.00
CA ARG A 349 -1.30 -4.23 -9.27
C ARG A 349 -0.73 -5.64 -9.23
N LEU A 350 0.01 -6.03 -10.27
CA LEU A 350 0.84 -7.23 -10.30
C LEU A 350 2.33 -6.87 -10.31
N VAL A 351 3.13 -7.61 -9.56
CA VAL A 351 4.60 -7.53 -9.58
C VAL A 351 5.16 -8.91 -9.89
N THR A 352 6.03 -8.99 -10.90
CA THR A 352 6.70 -10.21 -11.36
C THR A 352 8.20 -10.00 -11.31
N PRO A 353 8.91 -10.46 -10.26
CA PRO A 353 10.35 -10.21 -10.14
C PRO A 353 11.16 -10.81 -11.28
N LYS A 354 10.80 -12.05 -11.67
CA LYS A 354 11.48 -12.81 -12.73
C LYS A 354 10.49 -13.26 -13.79
N GLU A 355 10.91 -13.16 -15.05
CA GLU A 355 10.11 -13.56 -16.20
C GLU A 355 9.58 -14.99 -16.06
N ASN A 356 8.30 -15.18 -16.41
CA ASN A 356 7.51 -16.40 -16.28
C ASN A 356 7.22 -16.91 -14.86
N ASN A 357 7.78 -16.29 -13.82
CA ASN A 357 7.48 -16.63 -12.42
C ASN A 357 6.54 -15.59 -11.80
N SER A 358 5.37 -15.42 -12.41
CA SER A 358 4.37 -14.42 -12.01
C SER A 358 3.30 -15.01 -11.10
N VAL A 359 2.30 -14.20 -10.77
CA VAL A 359 1.02 -14.64 -10.23
C VAL A 359 0.04 -14.82 -11.39
N ARG A 360 -0.71 -15.91 -11.36
CA ARG A 360 -1.87 -16.11 -12.25
C ARG A 360 -3.15 -15.90 -11.46
N LEU A 361 -4.02 -15.02 -11.96
CA LEU A 361 -5.36 -14.82 -11.45
C LEU A 361 -6.37 -15.57 -12.32
N ARG A 362 -7.26 -16.30 -11.64
CA ARG A 362 -8.37 -17.05 -12.23
C ARG A 362 -9.67 -16.49 -11.67
N PHE A 363 -10.39 -15.72 -12.45
CA PHE A 363 -11.67 -15.14 -12.05
C PHE A 363 -12.76 -16.20 -11.97
N TYR A 364 -13.81 -15.94 -11.19
CA TYR A 364 -14.91 -16.89 -11.01
C TYR A 364 -15.52 -17.35 -12.34
N PRO A 365 -15.97 -18.61 -12.42
CA PRO A 365 -16.37 -19.20 -13.69
C PRO A 365 -17.65 -18.57 -14.24
N ILE A 366 -17.58 -18.11 -15.49
CA ILE A 366 -18.71 -17.57 -16.25
C ILE A 366 -19.34 -18.65 -17.13
N SER A 367 -20.63 -18.50 -17.42
CA SER A 367 -21.33 -19.39 -18.34
C SER A 367 -21.12 -18.95 -19.79
N ILE A 368 -20.78 -19.89 -20.65
CA ILE A 368 -20.53 -19.67 -22.07
C ILE A 368 -21.38 -20.61 -22.93
N LYS A 369 -21.66 -20.19 -24.16
CA LYS A 369 -22.43 -20.96 -25.15
C LYS A 369 -21.56 -21.34 -26.33
N LYS A 370 -21.74 -22.57 -26.81
CA LYS A 370 -21.09 -23.05 -28.04
C LYS A 370 -21.54 -22.22 -29.25
N GLY A 371 -20.64 -21.99 -30.19
CA GLY A 371 -20.87 -21.17 -31.38
C GLY A 371 -20.92 -19.66 -31.12
N LYS A 372 -20.78 -19.20 -29.87
CA LYS A 372 -20.78 -17.78 -29.53
C LYS A 372 -19.38 -17.24 -29.37
N THR A 373 -19.23 -15.95 -29.65
CA THR A 373 -17.98 -15.20 -29.47
C THR A 373 -18.09 -14.35 -28.22
N TYR A 374 -17.03 -14.35 -27.41
CA TYR A 374 -16.93 -13.53 -26.20
C TYR A 374 -15.80 -12.52 -26.38
N ILE A 375 -16.08 -11.26 -26.08
CA ILE A 375 -15.08 -10.18 -26.06
C ILE A 375 -14.58 -10.04 -24.62
N MET A 376 -13.26 -9.96 -24.47
CA MET A 376 -12.60 -9.64 -23.22
C MET A 376 -11.83 -8.34 -23.37
N SER A 377 -12.02 -7.40 -22.45
CA SER A 377 -11.32 -6.12 -22.43
C SER A 377 -10.74 -5.83 -21.06
N VAL A 378 -9.58 -5.18 -21.01
CA VAL A 378 -8.95 -4.73 -19.76
C VAL A 378 -8.20 -3.43 -20.02
N TRP A 379 -8.24 -2.50 -19.06
CA TRP A 379 -7.33 -1.37 -19.05
C TRP A 379 -6.04 -1.77 -18.36
N ALA A 380 -4.90 -1.44 -18.95
CA ALA A 380 -3.61 -1.76 -18.35
C ALA A 380 -2.59 -0.65 -18.60
N LYS A 381 -1.66 -0.50 -17.65
CA LYS A 381 -0.43 0.29 -17.77
C LYS A 381 0.71 -0.44 -17.07
N ARG A 382 1.96 -0.11 -17.40
CA ARG A 382 3.15 -0.58 -16.68
C ARG A 382 3.85 0.53 -15.93
N ASP A 383 4.76 0.15 -15.05
CA ASP A 383 5.64 1.10 -14.36
C ASP A 383 6.54 1.82 -15.38
N PRO A 384 6.51 3.17 -15.44
CA PRO A 384 7.33 3.93 -16.37
C PRO A 384 8.83 3.78 -16.09
N TRP A 385 9.23 3.54 -14.83
CA TRP A 385 10.62 3.51 -14.38
C TRP A 385 11.21 2.10 -14.28
N GLN A 386 10.57 1.14 -14.93
CA GLN A 386 10.93 -0.27 -14.88
C GLN A 386 12.30 -0.54 -15.54
N SER A 387 13.35 -0.62 -14.72
CA SER A 387 14.70 -1.03 -15.14
C SER A 387 14.84 -2.56 -15.10
N VAL A 388 15.47 -3.15 -16.12
CA VAL A 388 15.85 -4.57 -16.10
C VAL A 388 17.18 -4.72 -15.40
N THR A 389 17.19 -5.41 -14.26
CA THR A 389 18.42 -5.93 -13.70
C THR A 389 18.85 -7.15 -14.51
N SER A 390 20.05 -7.11 -15.10
CA SER A 390 20.65 -8.31 -15.68
C SER A 390 21.11 -9.26 -14.57
N GLU A 391 21.28 -10.55 -14.87
CA GLU A 391 21.75 -11.58 -13.93
C GLU A 391 23.10 -11.23 -13.23
N ASN A 392 23.82 -10.21 -13.71
CA ASN A 392 25.09 -9.75 -13.15
C ASN A 392 25.00 -8.39 -12.42
N GLY A 393 23.80 -7.90 -12.08
CA GLY A 393 23.62 -6.64 -11.34
C GLY A 393 23.91 -5.36 -12.15
N SER A 394 24.47 -5.46 -13.36
CA SER A 394 24.67 -4.31 -14.25
C SER A 394 23.36 -3.87 -14.91
N LEU A 395 23.04 -2.58 -14.81
CA LEU A 395 21.98 -1.93 -15.59
C LEU A 395 22.40 -1.94 -17.07
N LYS A 396 21.77 -2.79 -17.89
CA LYS A 396 21.91 -2.67 -19.35
C LYS A 396 20.95 -1.60 -19.84
N ALA A 397 21.47 -0.43 -20.18
CA ALA A 397 20.77 0.52 -21.03
C ALA A 397 20.39 -0.20 -22.35
N GLY A 398 19.10 -0.43 -22.59
CA GLY A 398 18.61 -0.80 -23.92
C GLY A 398 17.67 -1.99 -24.07
N LYS A 399 17.31 -2.74 -23.01
CA LYS A 399 16.19 -3.69 -23.08
C LYS A 399 15.19 -3.39 -21.97
N LEU A 400 14.12 -2.68 -22.29
CA LEU A 400 12.95 -2.60 -21.43
C LEU A 400 12.42 -4.04 -21.23
N ALA A 401 12.26 -4.48 -19.99
CA ALA A 401 11.41 -5.64 -19.73
C ALA A 401 10.02 -5.21 -20.15
N SER A 402 9.52 -5.82 -21.22
CA SER A 402 8.12 -5.65 -21.58
C SER A 402 7.33 -6.39 -20.50
N ALA A 403 6.66 -5.66 -19.60
CA ALA A 403 5.70 -6.16 -18.63
C ALA A 403 4.52 -6.83 -19.35
N THR A 404 4.78 -7.90 -20.10
CA THR A 404 3.78 -8.53 -20.96
C THR A 404 2.78 -9.26 -20.08
N PHE A 405 1.53 -9.13 -20.46
CA PHE A 405 0.44 -9.83 -19.79
C PHE A 405 -0.33 -10.69 -20.79
N GLU A 406 -0.99 -11.72 -20.27
CA GLU A 406 -1.85 -12.62 -21.02
C GLU A 406 -3.27 -12.54 -20.46
N LEU A 407 -4.23 -12.41 -21.37
CA LEU A 407 -5.66 -12.50 -21.09
C LEU A 407 -6.22 -13.73 -21.81
N GLY A 408 -6.92 -14.60 -21.09
CA GLY A 408 -7.44 -15.85 -21.64
C GLY A 408 -8.80 -16.25 -21.10
N LEU A 409 -9.46 -17.14 -21.83
CA LEU A 409 -10.78 -17.70 -21.48
C LEU A 409 -10.67 -19.22 -21.38
N GLY A 410 -10.29 -19.71 -20.19
CA GLY A 410 -9.95 -21.11 -19.94
C GLY A 410 -9.02 -21.69 -21.01
N GLU A 411 -9.38 -22.88 -21.51
CA GLU A 411 -8.62 -23.59 -22.55
C GLU A 411 -9.00 -23.16 -23.98
N TYR A 412 -9.95 -22.23 -24.15
CA TYR A 412 -10.45 -21.86 -25.48
C TYR A 412 -9.52 -20.91 -26.24
N GLY A 413 -8.76 -20.09 -25.52
CA GLY A 413 -7.85 -19.14 -26.15
C GLY A 413 -7.25 -18.16 -25.16
N ARG A 414 -6.06 -17.67 -25.50
CA ARG A 414 -5.35 -16.62 -24.78
C ARG A 414 -4.63 -15.69 -25.76
N LYS A 415 -4.50 -14.43 -25.38
CA LYS A 415 -3.78 -13.42 -26.13
C LYS A 415 -2.78 -12.71 -25.22
N ARG A 416 -1.57 -12.48 -25.73
CA ARG A 416 -0.51 -11.72 -25.06
C ARG A 416 -0.51 -10.27 -25.54
N PHE A 417 -0.27 -9.35 -24.61
CA PHE A 417 -0.23 -7.91 -24.81
C PHE A 417 1.01 -7.28 -24.17
N ILE A 418 1.35 -6.07 -24.61
CA ILE A 418 2.45 -5.26 -24.08
C ILE A 418 1.88 -3.88 -23.70
N PRO A 419 1.75 -3.56 -22.40
CA PRO A 419 1.23 -2.27 -21.95
C PRO A 419 2.27 -1.16 -22.04
N GLY A 420 1.81 0.05 -22.37
CA GLY A 420 2.57 1.29 -22.25
C GLY A 420 2.60 1.85 -20.82
N PRO A 421 3.33 2.96 -20.58
CA PRO A 421 3.35 3.63 -19.27
C PRO A 421 2.03 4.33 -18.94
N GLU A 422 1.22 4.63 -19.95
CA GLU A 422 -0.11 5.24 -19.81
C GLU A 422 -1.21 4.17 -19.86
N TRP A 423 -2.35 4.47 -19.25
CA TRP A 423 -3.53 3.60 -19.29
C TRP A 423 -4.02 3.42 -20.73
N GLN A 424 -4.10 2.16 -21.15
CA GLN A 424 -4.59 1.77 -22.47
C GLN A 424 -5.58 0.62 -22.36
N GLN A 425 -6.63 0.63 -23.19
CA GLN A 425 -7.56 -0.48 -23.28
C GLN A 425 -7.03 -1.55 -24.25
N PHE A 426 -6.98 -2.80 -23.77
CA PHE A 426 -6.64 -3.97 -24.56
C PHE A 426 -7.88 -4.83 -24.74
N VAL A 427 -8.09 -5.32 -25.96
CA VAL A 427 -9.27 -6.10 -26.31
C VAL A 427 -8.86 -7.35 -27.08
N THR A 428 -9.44 -8.49 -26.73
CA THR A 428 -9.36 -9.73 -27.49
C THR A 428 -10.74 -10.38 -27.55
N ASN A 429 -10.91 -11.35 -28.43
CA ASN A 429 -12.11 -12.18 -28.47
C ASN A 429 -11.74 -13.66 -28.52
N VAL A 430 -12.69 -14.50 -28.14
CA VAL A 430 -12.60 -15.96 -28.22
C VAL A 430 -13.95 -16.50 -28.70
N THR A 431 -13.95 -17.25 -29.79
CA THR A 431 -15.13 -17.97 -30.30
C THR A 431 -15.14 -19.39 -29.76
N ILE A 432 -16.23 -19.79 -29.13
CA ILE A 432 -16.40 -21.13 -28.59
C ILE A 432 -16.78 -22.08 -29.74
N PRO A 433 -15.99 -23.13 -30.03
CA PRO A 433 -16.32 -24.06 -31.11
C PRO A 433 -17.69 -24.72 -30.91
N PRO A 434 -18.54 -24.82 -31.94
CA PRO A 434 -19.86 -25.48 -31.86
C PRO A 434 -19.78 -26.95 -31.40
N ASP A 435 -18.69 -27.61 -31.73
CA ASP A 435 -18.36 -29.02 -31.46
C ASP A 435 -17.48 -29.20 -30.21
N SER A 436 -17.22 -28.13 -29.44
CA SER A 436 -16.37 -28.20 -28.25
C SER A 436 -16.86 -29.24 -27.23
N ASN A 437 -15.95 -30.09 -26.77
CA ASN A 437 -16.16 -31.00 -25.64
C ASN A 437 -15.77 -30.38 -24.28
N LEU A 438 -15.31 -29.13 -24.28
CA LEU A 438 -14.94 -28.41 -23.07
C LEU A 438 -16.18 -27.94 -22.28
N PRO A 439 -16.04 -27.68 -20.97
CA PRO A 439 -17.17 -27.29 -20.12
C PRO A 439 -17.86 -26.00 -20.57
N ALA A 440 -19.18 -25.94 -20.34
CA ALA A 440 -20.02 -24.75 -20.57
C ALA A 440 -19.78 -23.62 -19.54
N ARG A 441 -18.93 -23.87 -18.54
CA ARG A 441 -18.43 -22.85 -17.61
C ARG A 441 -16.92 -22.79 -17.68
N THR A 442 -16.39 -21.59 -17.81
CA THR A 442 -14.94 -21.36 -17.94
C THR A 442 -14.54 -20.11 -17.18
N ASN A 443 -13.24 -19.94 -16.95
CA ASN A 443 -12.71 -18.82 -16.17
C ASN A 443 -11.99 -17.84 -17.08
N VAL A 444 -12.05 -16.57 -16.72
CA VAL A 444 -11.14 -15.56 -17.26
C VAL A 444 -9.82 -15.68 -16.52
N LEU A 445 -8.73 -15.67 -17.27
CA LEU A 445 -7.36 -15.82 -16.78
C LEU A 445 -6.59 -14.53 -17.08
N LEU A 446 -5.99 -13.94 -16.04
CA LEU A 446 -5.06 -12.83 -16.16
C LEU A 446 -3.71 -13.26 -15.57
N SER A 447 -2.63 -13.03 -16.30
CA SER A 447 -1.27 -13.28 -15.79
C SER A 447 -0.27 -12.33 -16.42
N MET A 448 0.85 -12.05 -15.75
CA MET A 448 1.89 -11.16 -16.25
C MET A 448 3.23 -11.90 -16.36
N PRO A 449 3.45 -12.73 -17.40
CA PRO A 449 4.72 -13.44 -17.55
C PRO A 449 5.93 -12.51 -17.72
N GLY A 450 5.75 -11.28 -18.20
CA GLY A 450 6.85 -10.31 -18.29
C GLY A 450 7.29 -9.79 -16.92
N ALA A 451 8.60 -9.65 -16.71
CA ALA A 451 9.15 -9.14 -15.46
C ALA A 451 8.81 -7.65 -15.21
N GLY A 452 8.65 -7.30 -13.94
CA GLY A 452 8.42 -6.01 -13.28
C GLY A 452 6.96 -5.74 -12.90
N THR A 453 6.43 -4.52 -13.07
CA THR A 453 5.15 -4.10 -12.44
C THR A 453 4.14 -3.57 -13.47
N ALA A 454 2.88 -3.99 -13.35
CA ALA A 454 1.76 -3.45 -14.13
C ALA A 454 0.49 -3.33 -13.29
N TRP A 455 -0.39 -2.42 -13.73
CA TRP A 455 -1.71 -2.21 -13.17
C TRP A 455 -2.78 -2.57 -14.19
N PHE A 456 -3.91 -3.09 -13.69
CA PHE A 456 -5.04 -3.57 -14.45
C PHE A 456 -6.32 -3.06 -13.84
N ASP A 457 -7.22 -2.56 -14.66
CA ASP A 457 -8.50 -2.04 -14.21
C ASP A 457 -9.58 -2.35 -15.26
N MET A 458 -10.84 -2.34 -14.85
CA MET A 458 -12.01 -2.52 -15.72
C MET A 458 -11.89 -3.78 -16.61
N LEU A 459 -11.55 -4.91 -15.99
CA LEU A 459 -11.50 -6.22 -16.63
C LEU A 459 -12.92 -6.75 -16.87
N GLN A 460 -13.28 -6.88 -18.13
CA GLN A 460 -14.67 -7.15 -18.53
C GLN A 460 -14.72 -8.26 -19.56
N VAL A 461 -15.78 -9.05 -19.51
CA VAL A 461 -16.10 -10.08 -20.51
C VAL A 461 -17.58 -10.06 -20.82
N PHE A 462 -17.94 -10.03 -22.09
CA PHE A 462 -19.33 -10.03 -22.53
C PHE A 462 -19.47 -10.78 -23.86
N GLU A 463 -20.68 -11.32 -24.12
CA GLU A 463 -20.99 -11.95 -25.40
C GLU A 463 -20.94 -10.88 -26.51
N ALA A 464 -20.22 -11.16 -27.59
CA ALA A 464 -20.25 -10.31 -28.76
C ALA A 464 -21.67 -10.29 -29.32
N VAL A 465 -22.17 -9.10 -29.65
CA VAL A 465 -23.46 -9.00 -30.33
C VAL A 465 -23.31 -9.69 -31.69
N ASP A 466 -24.09 -10.75 -31.90
CA ASP A 466 -24.24 -11.37 -33.21
C ASP A 466 -24.79 -10.30 -34.15
N LEU A 467 -23.98 -9.78 -35.08
CA LEU A 467 -24.43 -8.90 -36.15
C LEU A 467 -25.22 -9.72 -37.19
N GLY A 468 -26.22 -10.47 -36.73
CA GLY A 468 -27.20 -11.19 -37.56
C GLY A 468 -28.37 -10.29 -38.01
N ARG A 469 -28.34 -9.00 -37.69
CA ARG A 469 -29.29 -8.01 -38.22
C ARG A 469 -28.53 -6.86 -38.86
N SER A 470 -28.40 -6.93 -40.18
CA SER A 470 -28.22 -5.73 -40.99
C SER A 470 -29.33 -4.72 -40.63
N VAL A 471 -28.97 -3.48 -40.33
CA VAL A 471 -29.93 -2.36 -40.17
C VAL A 471 -30.56 -2.00 -41.53
N ASN A 472 -30.06 -2.59 -42.62
CA ASN A 472 -30.63 -2.54 -43.95
C ASN A 472 -31.41 -3.83 -44.24
N PRO A 473 -32.76 -3.81 -44.28
CA PRO A 473 -33.58 -4.98 -44.58
C PRO A 473 -33.36 -5.55 -46.00
N ALA A 474 -32.58 -4.89 -46.86
CA ALA A 474 -32.23 -5.37 -48.20
C ALA A 474 -30.97 -6.26 -48.26
N LEU A 475 -30.16 -6.32 -47.20
CA LEU A 475 -28.98 -7.18 -47.17
C LEU A 475 -29.35 -8.51 -46.49
N LYS A 476 -29.63 -9.52 -47.32
CA LYS A 476 -29.79 -10.90 -46.87
C LYS A 476 -28.50 -11.42 -46.23
N PRO A 477 -28.60 -12.35 -45.26
CA PRO A 477 -27.42 -12.98 -44.68
C PRO A 477 -26.51 -13.62 -45.74
N PRO A 478 -25.18 -13.72 -45.51
CA PRO A 478 -24.25 -14.30 -46.47
C PRO A 478 -24.56 -15.75 -46.90
N TRP A 479 -25.36 -16.47 -46.12
CA TRP A 479 -25.82 -17.85 -46.41
C TRP A 479 -27.15 -17.91 -47.17
N GLU A 480 -27.82 -16.78 -47.41
CA GLU A 480 -29.01 -16.67 -48.28
C GLU A 480 -28.68 -16.14 -49.69
N LEU A 481 -27.40 -15.87 -49.96
CA LEU A 481 -26.87 -15.70 -51.31
C LEU A 481 -26.42 -17.08 -51.81
N GLY A 482 -27.39 -17.92 -52.14
CA GLY A 482 -27.16 -19.24 -52.71
C GLY A 482 -27.09 -19.22 -54.24
N GLU A 483 -26.54 -20.33 -54.75
CA GLU A 483 -26.47 -20.81 -56.15
C GLU A 483 -25.32 -20.30 -57.03
#